data_AF-A0A8H3X4B7-F1
#
_entry.id   AF-A0A8H3X4B7-F1
#
_cell.length_a   1.000
_cell.length_b   1.000
_cell.length_c   1.000
_cell.angle_alpha   90.00
_cell.angle_beta   90.00
_cell.angle_gamma   90.00
#
_symmetry.space_group_name_H-M   'P 1'
#
loop_
_entity.id
_entity.type
_entity.pdbx_description
1 polymer ?
#
loop_
_entity_poly.entity_id
_entity_poly.type
_entity_poly.pdbx_seq_one_letter_code
_entity_poly.pdbx_strand_id
1 'polypeptide(L)'
;MKEIELEFSFEGEIWNIPGDGLTIREVLIELGCVQFTKDLQKLNVFYINQLIDQNGINLLSWQQLKAVRNVSNRGRTMKWFRTIEKTTLIGQESRQIKDNFRVKAPNQRTPCLATTRVSEDRRQKE
;
A
#
# COMPACT_ATOMS: atom_id res chain seq x y z
N MET A 1 8.31 20.70 -9.58
CA MET A 1 7.85 19.43 -8.97
C MET A 1 9.09 18.57 -8.82
N LYS A 2 9.47 18.19 -7.60
CA LYS A 2 10.69 17.41 -7.38
C LYS A 2 10.37 15.93 -7.59
N GLU A 3 10.87 15.34 -8.66
CA GLU A 3 11.05 13.90 -8.76
C GLU A 3 11.97 13.47 -7.63
N ILE A 4 11.44 12.63 -6.74
CA ILE A 4 12.24 11.97 -5.73
C ILE A 4 12.62 10.63 -6.34
N GLU A 5 13.76 10.58 -7.02
CA GLU A 5 14.44 9.34 -7.35
C GLU A 5 15.01 8.76 -6.06
N LEU A 6 14.37 7.70 -5.56
CA LEU A 6 14.88 6.92 -4.43
C LEU A 6 15.65 5.73 -4.99
N GLU A 7 16.95 5.92 -5.20
CA GLU A 7 17.89 4.81 -5.37
C GLU A 7 18.21 4.22 -3.99
N PHE A 8 18.04 2.91 -3.83
CA PHE A 8 18.48 2.19 -2.64
C PHE A 8 19.25 0.92 -3.02
N SER A 9 20.53 0.90 -2.64
CA SER A 9 21.40 -0.28 -2.70
C SER A 9 21.22 -1.15 -1.45
N PHE A 10 21.30 -2.47 -1.62
CA PHE A 10 20.61 -3.44 -0.78
C PHE A 10 21.54 -4.57 -0.30
N GLU A 11 21.96 -4.53 0.97
CA GLU A 11 22.59 -5.68 1.63
C GLU A 11 22.12 -5.80 3.07
N GLY A 12 21.58 -6.98 3.40
CA GLY A 12 21.70 -7.64 4.72
C GLY A 12 21.06 -7.03 5.97
N GLU A 13 20.78 -5.74 6.06
CA GLU A 13 20.52 -5.10 7.36
C GLU A 13 19.04 -4.87 7.67
N ILE A 14 18.76 -4.95 8.96
CA ILE A 14 17.49 -4.59 9.61
C ILE A 14 17.00 -3.27 9.00
N TRP A 15 15.75 -3.27 8.50
CA TRP A 15 15.07 -2.13 7.89
C TRP A 15 14.98 -0.91 8.83
N ASN A 16 16.07 -0.18 9.02
CA ASN A 16 16.04 1.19 9.55
C ASN A 16 15.70 2.09 8.37
N ILE A 17 14.44 2.02 7.91
CA ILE A 17 13.90 3.03 7.01
C ILE A 17 13.52 4.20 7.93
N PRO A 18 14.28 5.31 7.97
CA PRO A 18 13.87 6.47 8.72
C PRO A 18 12.56 6.99 8.13
N GLY A 19 11.51 6.95 8.94
CA GLY A 19 10.20 7.39 8.53
C GLY A 19 9.27 7.52 9.71
N ASP A 20 8.32 8.43 9.55
CA ASP A 20 7.30 8.73 10.55
C ASP A 20 6.05 7.91 10.22
N GLY A 21 5.69 6.98 11.12
CA GLY A 21 4.48 6.17 11.03
C GLY A 21 4.68 4.69 11.37
N LEU A 22 3.56 4.01 11.65
CA LEU A 22 3.51 2.60 12.00
C LEU A 22 3.95 1.73 10.81
N THR A 23 4.93 0.85 11.03
CA THR A 23 5.43 -0.03 9.98
C THR A 23 4.50 -1.23 9.79
N ILE A 24 4.38 -1.70 8.55
CA ILE A 24 3.65 -2.95 8.27
C ILE A 24 4.31 -4.12 8.99
N ARG A 25 5.63 -4.06 9.19
CA ARG A 25 6.40 -5.08 9.89
C ARG A 25 5.95 -5.22 11.35
N GLU A 26 5.82 -4.13 12.10
CA GLU A 26 5.35 -4.16 13.49
C GLU A 26 3.98 -4.81 13.58
N VAL A 27 3.03 -4.37 12.74
CA VAL A 27 1.67 -4.93 12.71
C VAL A 27 1.67 -6.42 12.35
N LEU A 28 2.54 -6.87 11.45
CA LEU A 28 2.57 -8.27 11.00
C LEU A 28 3.37 -9.20 11.91
N ILE A 29 4.40 -8.71 12.61
CA ILE A 29 5.17 -9.48 13.59
C ILE A 29 4.31 -9.81 14.79
N GLU A 30 3.54 -8.86 15.30
CA GLU A 30 2.55 -9.10 16.37
C GLU A 30 1.57 -10.22 15.99
N LEU A 31 1.34 -10.42 14.69
CA LEU A 31 0.42 -11.42 14.14
C LEU A 31 1.12 -12.70 13.68
N GLY A 32 2.41 -12.86 13.97
CA GLY A 32 3.18 -14.07 13.66
C GLY A 32 3.39 -14.34 12.17
N CYS A 33 3.21 -13.33 11.30
CA CYS A 33 3.59 -13.44 9.90
C CYS A 33 5.11 -13.27 9.78
N VAL A 34 5.78 -14.13 9.01
CA VAL A 34 7.25 -14.07 8.80
C VAL A 34 7.65 -14.00 7.33
N GLN A 35 6.72 -14.30 6.42
CA GLN A 35 6.96 -14.39 4.97
C GLN A 35 6.18 -13.30 4.23
N PHE A 36 6.70 -12.07 4.27
CA PHE A 36 6.08 -10.92 3.58
C PHE A 36 7.10 -9.90 3.05
N THR A 37 8.35 -9.95 3.49
CA THR A 37 9.39 -8.95 3.17
C THR A 37 9.64 -8.83 1.67
N LYS A 38 9.73 -9.95 0.94
CA LYS A 38 9.90 -9.96 -0.53
C LYS A 38 8.74 -9.32 -1.27
N ASP A 39 7.51 -9.54 -0.78
CA ASP A 39 6.29 -9.01 -1.40
C ASP A 39 6.16 -7.50 -1.15
N LEU A 40 6.48 -7.04 0.06
CA LEU A 40 6.52 -5.63 0.42
C LEU A 40 7.58 -4.87 -0.40
N GLN A 41 8.77 -5.46 -0.57
CA GLN A 41 9.83 -4.95 -1.45
C GLN A 41 9.34 -4.75 -2.88
N LYS A 42 8.74 -5.79 -3.45
CA LYS A 42 8.23 -5.75 -4.83
C LYS A 42 7.20 -4.66 -5.04
N LEU A 43 6.40 -4.35 -4.02
CA LEU A 43 5.38 -3.30 -4.08
C LEU A 43 5.87 -1.94 -3.59
N ASN A 44 7.10 -1.85 -3.05
CA ASN A 44 7.64 -0.67 -2.39
C ASN A 44 6.67 -0.11 -1.32
N VAL A 45 6.16 -0.98 -0.46
CA VAL A 45 5.23 -0.63 0.63
C VAL A 45 5.80 -1.09 1.96
N PHE A 46 6.02 -0.15 2.89
CA PHE A 46 6.63 -0.41 4.19
C PHE A 46 5.84 0.16 5.36
N TYR A 47 5.04 1.20 5.14
CA TYR A 47 4.25 1.86 6.18
C TYR A 47 2.76 1.67 5.97
N ILE A 48 2.00 1.59 7.07
CA ILE A 48 0.54 1.49 7.04
C ILE A 48 -0.08 2.72 6.36
N ASN A 49 0.51 3.90 6.54
CA ASN A 49 0.04 5.14 5.92
C ASN A 49 0.04 5.06 4.38
N GLN A 50 0.88 4.23 3.77
CA GLN A 50 0.89 4.01 2.31
C GLN A 50 -0.26 3.12 1.83
N LEU A 51 -0.98 2.46 2.75
CA LEU A 51 -2.17 1.66 2.46
C LEU A 51 -3.46 2.42 2.73
N ILE A 52 -3.38 3.62 3.30
CA ILE A 52 -4.54 4.43 3.67
C ILE A 52 -4.78 5.49 2.59
N ASP A 53 -6.04 5.83 2.37
CA ASP A 53 -6.45 6.89 1.47
C ASP A 53 -5.92 8.27 1.90
N GLN A 54 -6.05 9.25 1.01
CA GLN A 54 -5.55 10.61 1.23
C GLN A 54 -6.22 11.30 2.43
N ASN A 55 -7.45 10.89 2.73
CA ASN A 55 -8.23 11.41 3.85
C ASN A 55 -7.81 10.80 5.19
N GLY A 56 -7.04 9.71 5.21
CA GLY A 56 -6.60 9.07 6.45
C GLY A 56 -7.68 8.22 7.14
N ILE A 57 -8.75 7.85 6.43
CA ILE A 57 -9.96 7.23 7.01
C ILE A 57 -10.20 5.83 6.44
N ASN A 58 -9.85 5.59 5.18
CA ASN A 58 -10.18 4.35 4.49
C ASN A 58 -8.92 3.60 4.07
N LEU A 59 -8.97 2.27 4.17
CA LEU A 59 -7.90 1.41 3.65
C LEU A 59 -8.09 1.20 2.15
N LEU A 60 -7.07 1.46 1.35
CA LEU A 60 -7.05 1.14 -0.09
C LEU A 60 -7.34 -0.34 -0.29
N SER A 61 -8.08 -0.68 -1.34
CA SER A 61 -8.31 -2.08 -1.74
C SER A 61 -7.05 -2.69 -2.35
N TRP A 62 -6.99 -4.02 -2.36
CA TRP A 62 -5.88 -4.73 -3.00
C TRP A 62 -5.71 -4.33 -4.47
N GLN A 63 -6.82 -4.16 -5.18
CA GLN A 63 -6.81 -3.75 -6.58
C GLN A 63 -6.35 -2.29 -6.74
N GLN A 64 -6.78 -1.40 -5.85
CA GLN A 64 -6.32 0.00 -5.84
C GLN A 64 -4.81 0.07 -5.59
N LEU A 65 -4.29 -0.65 -4.59
CA LEU A 65 -2.86 -0.68 -4.30
C LEU A 65 -2.05 -1.18 -5.50
N LYS A 66 -2.49 -2.27 -6.14
CA LYS A 66 -1.81 -2.82 -7.33
C LYS A 66 -1.85 -1.84 -8.50
N ALA A 67 -2.98 -1.18 -8.73
CA ALA A 67 -3.10 -0.15 -9.74
C ALA A 67 -2.10 0.99 -9.50
N VAL A 68 -1.99 1.48 -8.25
CA VAL A 68 -1.08 2.60 -7.96
C VAL A 68 0.39 2.20 -8.03
N ARG A 69 0.71 0.94 -7.74
CA ARG A 69 2.07 0.40 -7.86
C ARG A 69 2.41 -0.11 -9.26
N ASN A 70 1.53 0.09 -10.24
CA ASN A 70 1.70 -0.38 -11.61
C ASN A 70 2.01 -1.90 -11.69
N VAL A 71 1.38 -2.68 -10.81
CA VAL A 71 1.53 -4.14 -10.76
C VAL A 71 0.29 -4.79 -11.35
N SER A 72 0.47 -5.93 -12.03
CA SER A 72 -0.61 -6.68 -12.65
C SER A 72 -1.80 -6.90 -11.69
N ASN A 73 -2.99 -6.55 -12.16
CA ASN A 73 -4.24 -6.77 -11.42
C ASN A 73 -4.64 -8.25 -11.31
N ARG A 74 -3.92 -9.15 -11.98
CA ARG A 74 -4.15 -10.60 -11.88
C ARG A 74 -3.68 -11.16 -10.53
N GLY A 75 -4.20 -12.33 -10.17
CA GLY A 75 -3.78 -13.09 -9.00
C GLY A 75 -4.52 -12.77 -7.69
N ARG A 76 -4.34 -13.67 -6.72
CA ARG A 76 -4.98 -13.65 -5.40
C ARG A 76 -4.45 -12.51 -4.53
N THR A 77 -5.29 -12.00 -3.62
CA THR A 77 -4.86 -11.10 -2.53
C THR A 77 -3.81 -11.79 -1.66
N MET A 78 -2.70 -11.09 -1.40
CA MET A 78 -1.62 -11.63 -0.59
C MET A 78 -2.03 -11.81 0.88
N LYS A 79 -1.47 -12.83 1.54
CA LYS A 79 -1.83 -13.19 2.91
C LYS A 79 -1.58 -12.04 3.89
N TRP A 80 -0.42 -11.38 3.78
CA TRP A 80 -0.06 -10.23 4.62
C TRP A 80 -1.09 -9.09 4.51
N PHE A 81 -1.60 -8.82 3.30
CA PHE A 81 -2.58 -7.77 3.08
C PHE A 81 -3.93 -8.13 3.69
N ARG A 82 -4.38 -9.38 3.53
CA ARG A 82 -5.59 -9.88 4.20
C ARG A 82 -5.49 -9.81 5.72
N THR A 83 -4.30 -10.08 6.25
CA THR A 83 -4.02 -9.96 7.68
C THR A 83 -4.19 -8.50 8.13
N ILE A 84 -3.62 -7.54 7.39
CA ILE A 84 -3.83 -6.11 7.66
C ILE A 84 -5.31 -5.76 7.60
N GLU A 85 -6.04 -6.16 6.56
CA GLU A 85 -7.48 -5.87 6.43
C GLU A 85 -8.29 -6.35 7.64
N LYS A 86 -7.99 -7.55 8.15
CA LYS A 86 -8.67 -8.08 9.34
C LYS A 86 -8.36 -7.29 10.61
N THR A 87 -7.15 -6.74 10.71
CA THR A 87 -6.67 -6.07 11.92
C THR A 87 -7.06 -4.59 11.95
N THR A 88 -6.94 -3.89 10.82
CA THR A 88 -7.09 -2.43 10.74
C THR A 88 -8.52 -1.98 10.44
N LEU A 89 -9.35 -2.80 9.80
CA LEU A 89 -10.72 -2.42 9.45
C LEU A 89 -11.68 -2.53 10.65
N ILE A 90 -12.64 -1.60 10.72
CA ILE A 90 -13.82 -1.68 11.59
C ILE A 90 -14.84 -2.65 10.98
N GLY A 91 -15.03 -2.58 9.67
CA GLY A 91 -15.94 -3.44 8.90
C GLY A 91 -15.46 -3.63 7.47
N GLN A 92 -15.71 -4.82 6.89
CA GLN A 92 -15.23 -5.15 5.55
C GLN A 92 -15.93 -4.36 4.43
N GLU A 93 -17.20 -4.01 4.63
CA GLU A 93 -17.99 -3.33 3.60
C GLU A 93 -17.64 -1.84 3.49
N SER A 94 -17.49 -1.15 4.62
CA SER A 94 -17.16 0.29 4.62
C SER A 94 -15.67 0.57 4.36
N ARG A 95 -14.79 -0.44 4.53
CA ARG A 95 -13.32 -0.31 4.49
C ARG A 95 -12.76 0.82 5.38
N GLN A 96 -13.53 1.26 6.37
CA GLN A 96 -13.10 2.26 7.34
C GLN A 96 -12.09 1.66 8.32
N ILE A 97 -11.04 2.40 8.62
CA ILE A 97 -10.00 1.97 9.56
C ILE A 97 -10.37 2.35 10.99
N LYS A 98 -9.92 1.52 11.95
CA LYS A 98 -10.05 1.77 13.39
C LYS A 98 -9.33 3.06 13.76
N ASP A 99 -9.83 3.74 14.79
CA ASP A 99 -9.27 5.03 15.25
C ASP A 99 -7.76 4.97 15.53
N ASN A 100 -7.26 3.84 16.03
CA ASN A 100 -5.84 3.62 16.32
C ASN A 100 -4.92 3.69 15.09
N PHE A 101 -5.47 3.49 13.89
CA PHE A 101 -4.73 3.51 12.63
C PHE A 101 -5.05 4.75 11.78
N ARG A 102 -5.87 5.68 12.29
CA ARG A 102 -6.19 6.90 11.55
C ARG A 102 -4.97 7.79 11.41
N VAL A 103 -4.82 8.34 10.21
CA VAL A 103 -3.75 9.27 9.87
C VAL A 103 -4.34 10.67 9.80
N LYS A 104 -3.64 11.67 10.33
CA LYS A 104 -4.07 13.07 10.18
C LYS A 104 -4.07 13.43 8.69
N ALA A 105 -5.21 13.93 8.20
CA ALA A 105 -5.33 14.42 6.84
C ALA A 105 -4.50 15.71 6.66
N PRO A 106 -3.90 15.95 5.47
CA PRO A 106 -3.83 15.04 4.33
C PRO A 106 -2.71 14.01 4.50
N ASN A 107 -3.00 12.75 4.18
CA ASN A 107 -1.99 11.70 4.17
C ASN A 107 -1.04 11.86 2.97
N GLN A 108 0.10 12.49 3.21
CA GLN A 108 1.12 12.75 2.19
C GLN A 108 1.81 11.48 1.66
N ARG A 109 1.63 10.33 2.34
CA ARG A 109 2.26 9.06 1.97
C ARG A 109 1.33 8.14 1.18
N THR A 110 0.08 8.56 0.93
CA THR A 110 -0.84 7.79 0.09
C THR A 110 -0.29 7.70 -1.33
N PRO A 111 -0.19 6.48 -1.91
CA PRO A 111 0.14 6.31 -3.31
C PRO A 111 -0.89 7.05 -4.17
N CYS A 112 -0.44 7.99 -5.00
CA CYS A 112 -1.31 8.67 -5.95
C CYS A 112 -1.16 8.03 -7.33
N LEU A 113 -2.27 7.71 -7.98
CA LEU A 113 -2.26 7.30 -9.39
C LEU A 113 -1.92 8.53 -10.23
N ALA A 114 -0.85 8.45 -11.02
CA ALA A 114 -0.72 9.33 -12.16
C ALA A 114 -1.86 8.99 -13.13
N THR A 115 -2.84 9.89 -13.26
CA THR A 115 -3.90 9.75 -14.25
C THR A 115 -3.27 9.91 -15.63
N THR A 116 -2.84 8.81 -16.23
CA THR A 116 -2.55 8.80 -17.66
C THR A 116 -3.85 9.11 -18.39
N ARG A 117 -3.81 10.10 -19.28
CA ARG A 117 -4.95 10.42 -20.16
C ARG A 117 -5.36 9.13 -20.86
N VAL A 118 -6.62 8.76 -20.71
CA VAL A 118 -7.22 7.61 -21.40
C VAL A 118 -7.00 7.83 -22.90
N SER A 119 -6.27 6.92 -23.55
CA SER A 119 -6.16 6.89 -25.01
C SER A 119 -7.52 6.47 -25.57
N GLU A 120 -8.11 7.30 -26.42
CA GLU A 120 -9.43 7.10 -27.04
C GLU A 120 -9.44 6.03 -28.16
N ASP A 121 -8.36 5.25 -28.32
CA ASP A 121 -8.25 4.32 -29.45
C ASP A 121 -8.97 2.98 -29.15
N ARG A 122 -10.28 2.94 -29.46
CA ARG A 122 -11.11 1.73 -29.52
C ARG A 122 -11.26 1.24 -30.97
N ARG A 123 -10.17 0.87 -31.65
CA ARG A 123 -10.30 0.17 -32.94
C ARG A 123 -10.80 -1.26 -32.73
N GLN A 124 -12.10 -1.47 -32.94
CA GLN A 124 -12.62 -2.77 -33.35
C GLN A 124 -12.17 -3.02 -34.79
N LYS A 125 -11.47 -4.12 -35.04
CA LYS A 125 -11.26 -4.63 -36.41
C LYS A 125 -12.39 -5.61 -36.70
N GLU A 126 -13.19 -5.26 -37.71
CA GLU A 126 -14.00 -6.21 -38.48
C GLU A 126 -13.12 -7.27 -39.15
#